data_AF-K4ANT8-F1
#
_entry.id   AF-K4ANT8-F1
#
_cell.length_a   1.000
_cell.length_b   1.000
_cell.length_c   1.000
_cell.angle_alpha   90.00
_cell.angle_beta   90.00
_cell.angle_gamma   90.00
#
_symmetry.space_group_name_H-M   'P 1'
#
loop_
_entity.id
_entity.type
_entity.pdbx_description
1 polymer ?
#
loop_
_entity_poly.entity_id
_entity_poly.type
_entity_poly.pdbx_seq_one_letter_code
_entity_poly.pdbx_strand_id
1 'polypeptide(L)'
;MDAIRKACASLEEGYLPPVTFVVVQKRHHTRLFPEVHGRRDMTDKSGNILPGTVVDQKICHPTEFDFYLCSHAGIQNSAFRG
;
A
#
# COMPACT_ATOMS: atom_id res chain seq x y z
N MET A 1 -14.61 -14.76 2.31
CA MET A 1 -13.92 -15.70 1.39
C MET A 1 -14.86 -16.70 0.73
N ASP A 2 -16.03 -16.95 1.32
CA ASP A 2 -16.92 -18.04 0.87
C ASP A 2 -17.46 -17.85 -0.55
N ALA A 3 -17.71 -16.60 -0.98
CA ALA A 3 -18.16 -16.33 -2.34
C ALA A 3 -17.11 -16.72 -3.40
N ILE A 4 -15.83 -16.43 -3.15
CA ILE A 4 -14.72 -16.79 -4.05
C ILE A 4 -14.59 -18.31 -4.12
N ARG A 5 -14.64 -19.00 -2.97
CA ARG A 5 -14.56 -20.47 -2.92
C ARG A 5 -15.74 -21.15 -3.59
N LYS A 6 -16.95 -20.62 -3.43
CA LYS A 6 -18.16 -21.12 -4.13
C LYS A 6 -18.05 -20.93 -5.64
N ALA A 7 -17.50 -19.82 -6.11
CA ALA A 7 -17.24 -19.60 -7.53
C ALA A 7 -16.22 -20.61 -8.08
N CYS A 8 -15.11 -20.87 -7.37
CA CYS A 8 -14.14 -21.90 -7.76
C CYS A 8 -14.78 -23.29 -7.85
N ALA A 9 -15.60 -23.67 -6.86
CA ALA A 9 -16.31 -24.96 -6.87
C ALA A 9 -17.36 -25.09 -7.98
N SER A 10 -17.92 -23.97 -8.46
CA SER A 10 -18.86 -23.97 -9.59
C SER A 10 -18.19 -24.15 -10.96
N LEU A 11 -16.87 -23.93 -11.05
CA LEU A 11 -16.11 -24.12 -12.29
C LEU A 11 -15.72 -25.58 -12.49
N GLU A 12 -15.22 -26.23 -11.43
CA GLU A 12 -14.81 -27.63 -11.45
C GLU A 12 -14.89 -28.22 -10.03
N GLU A 13 -15.41 -29.45 -9.93
CA GLU A 13 -15.51 -30.15 -8.66
C GLU A 13 -14.11 -30.47 -8.11
N GLY A 14 -13.83 -30.00 -6.89
CA GLY A 14 -12.50 -30.15 -6.26
C GLY A 14 -11.51 -29.04 -6.57
N TYR A 15 -11.87 -28.02 -7.36
CA TYR A 15 -10.99 -26.89 -7.66
C TYR A 15 -10.85 -25.95 -6.45
N LEU A 16 -9.74 -26.11 -5.73
CA LEU A 16 -9.38 -25.35 -4.53
C LEU A 16 -8.03 -24.64 -4.75
N PRO A 17 -7.98 -23.58 -5.58
CA PRO A 17 -6.75 -22.83 -5.77
C PRO A 17 -6.31 -22.12 -4.48
N PRO A 18 -5.00 -21.91 -4.26
CA PRO A 18 -4.52 -20.98 -3.24
C PRO A 18 -5.05 -19.57 -3.52
N VAL A 19 -5.71 -18.95 -2.54
CA VAL A 19 -6.27 -17.60 -2.66
C VAL A 19 -5.53 -16.67 -1.71
N THR A 20 -4.89 -15.65 -2.28
CA THR A 20 -4.36 -14.51 -1.52
C THR A 20 -5.32 -13.34 -1.65
N PHE A 21 -5.83 -12.85 -0.54
CA PHE A 21 -6.71 -11.68 -0.51
C PHE A 21 -5.96 -10.50 0.08
N VAL A 22 -5.89 -9.41 -0.67
CA VAL A 22 -5.20 -8.19 -0.26
C VAL A 22 -6.22 -7.06 -0.21
N VAL A 23 -6.33 -6.41 0.95
CA VAL A 23 -7.17 -5.21 1.10
C VAL A 23 -6.34 -3.99 0.76
N VAL A 24 -6.82 -3.17 -0.17
CA VAL A 24 -6.16 -1.91 -0.54
C VAL A 24 -6.96 -0.74 0.02
N GLN A 25 -6.37 0.01 0.95
CA GLN A 25 -6.98 1.22 1.52
C GLN A 25 -6.28 2.47 0.99
N LYS A 26 -6.94 3.24 0.12
CA LYS A 26 -6.40 4.51 -0.42
C LYS A 26 -6.70 5.72 0.46
N ARG A 27 -7.80 5.70 1.22
CA ARG A 27 -8.25 6.77 2.10
C ARG A 27 -8.00 6.38 3.56
N HIS A 28 -6.76 6.50 4.00
CA HIS A 28 -6.35 6.33 5.39
C HIS A 28 -5.73 7.62 5.91
N HIS A 29 -5.70 7.79 7.23
CA HIS A 29 -5.09 8.96 7.87
C HIS A 29 -3.56 8.80 8.03
N THR A 30 -2.97 7.68 7.62
CA THR A 30 -1.52 7.48 7.57
C THR A 30 -0.89 8.37 6.51
N ARG A 31 0.08 9.20 6.91
CA ARG A 31 0.88 10.03 6.00
C ARG A 31 2.35 9.69 6.20
N LEU A 32 3.05 9.44 5.10
CA LEU A 32 4.48 9.14 5.09
C LEU A 32 5.23 10.38 4.62
N PHE A 33 6.20 10.82 5.40
CA PHE A 33 7.05 11.97 5.07
C PHE A 33 8.52 11.54 5.02
N PRO A 34 9.33 12.12 4.13
CA PRO A 34 10.77 11.88 4.12
C PRO A 34 11.41 12.39 5.40
N GLU A 35 12.37 11.64 5.95
CA GLU A 35 13.08 12.00 7.19
C GLU A 35 13.86 13.32 7.05
N VAL A 36 14.42 13.58 5.86
CA VAL A 36 15.16 14.81 5.55
C VAL A 36 14.45 15.58 4.45
N HIS A 37 13.88 16.73 4.81
CA HIS A 37 13.21 17.63 3.88
C HIS A 37 14.24 18.28 2.93
N GLY A 38 14.03 18.20 1.62
CA GLY A 38 14.87 18.86 0.60
C GLY A 38 16.05 18.05 0.04
N ARG A 39 16.23 16.80 0.48
CA ARG A 39 17.16 15.85 -0.16
C ARG A 39 16.56 15.35 -1.47
N ARG A 40 17.01 15.93 -2.60
CA ARG A 40 16.53 15.62 -3.96
C ARG A 40 16.68 14.15 -4.38
N ASP A 41 17.50 13.40 -3.66
CA ASP A 41 17.71 11.96 -3.84
C ASP A 41 16.66 11.09 -3.11
N MET A 42 15.90 11.68 -2.18
CA MET A 42 14.89 11.00 -1.36
C MET A 42 13.48 11.59 -1.52
N THR A 43 13.34 12.67 -2.30
CA THR A 43 12.07 13.38 -2.48
C THR A 43 11.75 13.62 -3.96
N ASP A 44 10.48 13.51 -4.33
CA ASP A 44 10.02 13.94 -5.64
C ASP A 44 10.10 15.48 -5.82
N LYS A 45 9.81 15.98 -7.02
CA LYS A 45 9.81 17.43 -7.32
C LYS A 45 8.84 18.24 -6.43
N SER A 46 7.88 17.58 -5.79
CA SER A 46 6.86 18.15 -4.91
C SER A 46 7.22 18.04 -3.43
N GLY A 47 8.33 17.39 -3.07
CA GLY A 47 8.76 17.16 -1.68
C GLY A 47 8.14 15.93 -1.01
N ASN A 48 7.42 15.07 -1.75
CA ASN A 48 6.88 13.82 -1.22
C ASN A 48 7.90 12.68 -1.31
N ILE A 49 7.61 11.57 -0.63
CA ILE A 49 8.33 10.31 -0.80
C ILE A 49 8.33 9.87 -2.27
N LEU A 50 9.41 9.20 -2.68
CA LEU A 50 9.55 8.72 -4.05
C LEU A 50 8.52 7.62 -4.36
N PRO A 51 8.02 7.55 -5.62
CA PRO A 51 7.26 6.40 -6.05
C PRO A 51 8.13 5.13 -5.94
N GLY A 52 7.52 4.05 -5.45
CA GLY A 52 8.20 2.80 -5.13
C GLY A 52 8.60 2.64 -3.66
N THR A 53 8.38 3.64 -2.80
CA THR A 53 8.60 3.48 -1.37
C THR A 53 7.61 2.47 -0.79
N VAL A 54 8.16 1.39 -0.22
CA VAL A 54 7.45 0.37 0.56
C VAL A 54 7.81 0.59 2.04
N VAL A 55 6.80 0.58 2.91
CA VAL A 55 6.99 0.56 4.37
C VAL A 55 6.26 -0.65 4.94
N ASP A 56 7.03 -1.60 5.45
CA ASP A 56 6.59 -2.89 6.02
C ASP A 56 7.05 -3.08 7.49
N GLN A 57 7.69 -2.08 8.08
CA GLN A 57 8.26 -2.13 9.43
C GLN A 57 7.76 -0.97 10.31
N LYS A 58 7.65 -1.22 11.62
CA LYS A 58 7.33 -0.29 12.72
C LYS A 58 5.92 0.33 12.77
N ILE A 59 5.32 0.69 11.65
CA ILE A 59 3.96 1.30 11.59
C ILE A 59 2.87 0.31 11.15
N CYS A 60 3.29 -0.93 10.89
CA CYS A 60 2.47 -2.06 10.51
C CYS A 60 1.88 -2.74 11.76
N HIS A 61 0.76 -3.43 11.60
CA HIS A 61 0.13 -4.17 12.69
C HIS A 61 1.10 -5.24 13.21
N PRO A 62 1.30 -5.38 14.54
CA PRO A 62 2.36 -6.20 15.12
C PRO A 62 2.25 -7.71 14.81
N THR A 63 1.09 -8.16 14.32
CA THR A 63 0.80 -9.58 14.04
C THR A 63 0.16 -9.83 12.68
N GLU A 64 -0.15 -8.81 11.90
CA GLU A 64 -0.78 -8.97 10.57
C GLU A 64 0.21 -8.59 9.46
N PHE A 65 -0.04 -9.07 8.24
CA PHE A 65 0.79 -8.77 7.08
C PHE A 65 0.23 -7.54 6.34
N ASP A 66 0.55 -6.35 6.83
CA ASP A 66 0.22 -5.08 6.20
C ASP A 66 1.49 -4.36 5.73
N PHE A 67 1.36 -3.62 4.62
CA PHE A 67 2.42 -2.78 4.08
C PHE A 67 1.81 -1.54 3.44
N TYR A 68 2.55 -0.44 3.48
CA TYR A 68 2.20 0.77 2.75
C TYR A 68 3.06 0.85 1.48
N LEU A 69 2.40 1.04 0.33
CA LEU A 69 3.07 1.22 -0.96
C LEU A 69 2.67 2.55 -1.58
N CYS A 70 3.67 3.43 -1.77
CA CYS A 70 3.50 4.63 -2.59
C CYS A 70 3.84 4.29 -4.04
N SER A 71 2.87 3.86 -4.84
CA SER A 71 3.12 3.40 -6.23
C SER A 71 3.24 4.50 -7.28
N HIS A 72 2.84 5.73 -6.96
CA HIS A 72 2.76 6.84 -7.92
C HIS A 72 3.35 8.12 -7.35
N ALA A 73 3.93 8.95 -8.21
CA ALA A 73 4.46 10.25 -7.81
C ALA A 73 3.33 11.13 -7.25
N GLY A 74 3.62 11.86 -6.17
CA GLY A 74 2.65 12.75 -5.54
C GLY A 74 2.41 13.97 -6.42
N ILE A 75 1.44 13.88 -7.34
CA ILE A 75 1.18 14.93 -8.34
C ILE A 75 0.71 16.24 -7.69
N GLN A 76 -0.04 16.23 -6.59
CA GLN A 76 -0.33 17.41 -5.76
C GLN A 76 -1.21 17.00 -4.56
N ASN A 77 -1.00 17.63 -3.39
CA ASN A 77 -1.89 17.70 -2.20
C ASN A 77 -1.54 16.92 -0.91
N SER A 78 -0.32 16.43 -0.72
CA SER A 78 0.12 15.93 0.61
C SER A 78 1.15 16.81 1.32
N ALA A 79 1.77 17.76 0.61
CA ALA A 79 2.71 18.71 1.18
C ALA A 79 1.94 19.88 1.82
N PHE A 80 1.75 19.82 3.13
CA PHE A 80 1.38 21.00 3.90
C PHE A 80 2.55 22.00 3.75
N ARG A 81 2.30 23.14 3.12
CA ARG A 81 3.24 24.28 3.11
C ARG A 81 3.23 24.87 4.52
N GLY A 82 4.27 24.56 5.29
CA GLY A 82 4.70 25.33 6.45
C GLY A 82 6.04 25.97 6.13
#